data_AF-A0A939KUP5-F1
#
_entry.id   AF-A0A939KUP5-F1
#
_cell.length_a   1.000
_cell.length_b   1.000
_cell.length_c   1.000
_cell.angle_alpha   90.00
_cell.angle_beta   90.00
_cell.angle_gamma   90.00
#
_symmetry.space_group_name_H-M   'P 1'
#
loop_
_entity.id
_entity.type
_entity.pdbx_description
1 polymer ?
#
loop_
_entity_poly.entity_id
_entity_poly.type
_entity_poly.pdbx_seq_one_letter_code
_entity_poly.pdbx_strand_id
1 'polypeptide(L)' 'MKINALDFAALQALYNSTGGDNWNTSTSWDFSSETLPDTTFVSRWYGVKVSRA' A
#
# COMPACT_ATOMS: atom_id res chain seq x y z
N MET A 1 -14.35 -2.89 -1.75
CA MET A 1 -13.91 -4.08 -0.98
C MET A 1 -12.63 -3.65 -0.31
N LYS A 2 -12.53 -3.81 1.01
CA LYS A 2 -11.38 -3.31 1.77
C LYS A 2 -10.19 -4.26 1.63
N ILE A 3 -8.99 -3.69 1.65
CA ILE A 3 -7.76 -4.49 1.78
C ILE A 3 -7.76 -5.22 3.12
N ASN A 4 -7.11 -6.38 3.19
CA ASN A 4 -6.87 -7.04 4.46
C ASN A 4 -5.96 -6.17 5.35
N ALA A 5 -6.28 -6.05 6.63
CA ALA A 5 -5.50 -5.23 7.56
C ALA A 5 -4.04 -5.69 7.69
N LEU A 6 -3.77 -7.00 7.60
CA LEU A 6 -2.42 -7.56 7.64
C LEU A 6 -1.63 -7.24 6.38
N ASP A 7 -2.26 -7.31 5.20
CA ASP A 7 -1.61 -6.92 3.94
C ASP A 7 -1.24 -5.43 3.95
N PHE A 8 -2.16 -4.58 4.42
CA PHE A 8 -1.89 -3.15 4.54
C PHE A 8 -0.76 -2.85 5.54
N ALA A 9 -0.76 -3.50 6.70
CA ALA A 9 0.31 -3.35 7.70
C ALA A 9 1.66 -3.85 7.17
N ALA A 10 1.68 -4.96 6.42
CA ALA A 10 2.90 -5.48 5.82
C ALA A 10 3.46 -4.53 4.75
N LEU A 11 2.60 -3.93 3.91
CA LEU A 11 3.00 -2.92 2.93
C LEU A 11 3.55 -1.65 3.61
N GLN A 12 2.92 -1.21 4.70
CA GLN A 12 3.39 -0.06 5.48
C GLN A 12 4.76 -0.35 6.13
N ALA A 13 4.94 -1.55 6.68
CA ALA A 13 6.21 -1.98 7.25
C ALA A 13 7.31 -2.03 6.17
N LEU A 14 7.00 -2.55 4.98
CA LEU A 14 7.93 -2.55 3.85
C LEU A 14 8.34 -1.13 3.45
N TYR A 15 7.36 -0.23 3.28
CA TYR A 15 7.59 1.18 2.95
C TYR A 15 8.51 1.86 3.98
N ASN A 16 8.22 1.72 5.28
CA ASN A 16 9.03 2.32 6.34
C ASN A 16 10.43 1.71 6.43
N SER A 17 10.56 0.38 6.28
CA SER A 17 11.83 -0.33 6.43
C SER A 17 12.85 -0.03 5.33
N THR A 18 12.38 0.41 4.16
CA THR A 18 13.21 0.68 2.97
C THR A 18 13.32 2.18 2.66
N GLY A 19 12.84 3.03 3.57
CA GLY A 19 12.82 4.47 3.38
C GLY A 19 11.97 4.89 2.18
N GLY A 20 10.70 4.48 2.17
CA GLY A 20 9.72 4.71 1.12
C GLY A 20 9.64 6.13 0.56
N ASP A 21 9.89 7.12 1.41
CA ASP A 21 9.99 8.54 1.03
C ASP A 21 11.10 8.82 0.01
N ASN A 22 12.16 8.00 0.00
CA ASN A 22 13.32 8.10 -0.90
C ASN A 22 13.21 7.20 -2.13
N TRP A 23 12.10 6.49 -2.33
CA TRP A 23 11.93 5.64 -3.50
C TRP A 23 11.83 6.49 -4.77
N ASN A 24 12.58 6.10 -5.82
CA ASN A 24 12.51 6.76 -7.13
C ASN A 24 11.11 6.65 -7.77
N THR A 25 10.29 5.68 -7.36
CA THR A 25 8.93 5.49 -7.86
C THR A 25 8.04 4.90 -6.77
N SER A 26 7.35 5.78 -6.04
CA SER A 26 6.37 5.43 -4.99
C SER A 26 4.95 5.88 -5.36
N THR A 27 4.65 5.94 -6.66
CA THR A 27 3.38 6.51 -7.16
C THR A 27 2.17 5.90 -6.44
N SER A 28 1.39 6.78 -5.82
CA SER A 28 0.17 6.48 -5.05
C SER A 28 0.36 5.71 -3.74
N TRP A 29 1.58 5.34 -3.32
CA TRP A 29 1.82 4.74 -2.00
C TRP A 29 1.55 5.81 -0.92
N ASP A 30 0.34 5.78 -0.37
CA ASP A 30 -0.15 6.76 0.59
C ASP A 30 -0.71 6.04 1.81
N PHE A 31 -0.05 6.26 2.95
CA PHE A 31 -0.44 5.73 4.26
C PHE A 31 -0.98 6.81 5.20
N SER A 32 -1.25 8.02 4.69
CA SER A 32 -1.78 9.14 5.50
C SER A 32 -3.22 8.94 5.97
N SER A 33 -3.97 8.04 5.33
CA SER A 33 -5.33 7.69 5.73
C SER A 33 -5.35 6.80 6.96
N GLU A 34 -6.02 7.26 8.02
CA GLU A 34 -6.30 6.46 9.24
C GLU A 34 -7.27 5.29 8.97
N THR A 35 -8.01 5.35 7.86
CA THR A 35 -8.95 4.29 7.48
C THR A 35 -8.35 3.34 6.46
N LEU A 36 -8.64 2.04 6.59
CA LEU A 36 -8.21 1.04 5.62
C LEU A 36 -8.72 1.40 4.21
N PRO A 37 -7.82 1.54 3.22
CA PRO A 37 -8.22 1.84 1.86
C PRO A 37 -8.95 0.66 1.21
N ASP A 38 -9.71 0.96 0.17
CA ASP A 38 -10.27 -0.08 -0.68
C ASP A 38 -9.17 -0.73 -1.54
N THR A 39 -9.36 -1.99 -1.91
CA THR A 39 -8.44 -2.73 -2.77
C THR A 39 -8.24 -2.06 -4.13
N THR A 40 -9.22 -1.29 -4.61
CA THR A 40 -9.15 -0.49 -5.84
C THR A 40 -8.24 0.73 -5.73
N PHE A 41 -8.01 1.22 -4.51
CA PHE A 41 -7.05 2.28 -4.24
C PHE A 41 -5.63 1.71 -4.20
N VAL A 42 -5.44 0.64 -3.43
CA VAL A 42 -4.13 -0.04 -3.32
C VAL A 42 -3.69 -0.67 -4.65
N SER A 43 -4.62 -1.11 -5.50
CA SER A 43 -4.29 -1.60 -6.85
C SER A 43 -3.74 -0.53 -7.80
N ARG A 44 -3.79 0.75 -7.43
CA ARG A 44 -3.19 1.86 -8.20
C ARG A 44 -1.75 2.14 -7.78
N TRP A 45 -1.28 1.51 -6.70
CA TRP A 45 0.08 1.68 -6.22
C TRP A 45 1.06 1.04 -7.20
N TYR A 46 2.12 1.76 -7.51
CA TYR A 46 3.14 1.24 -8.41
C TYR A 46 3.75 -0.04 -7.85
N GLY A 47 3.79 -1.09 -8.66
CA GLY A 47 4.35 -2.40 -8.29
C GLY A 47 3.42 -3.30 -7.46
N VAL A 48 2.22 -2.84 -7.08
CA VAL A 48 1.26 -3.65 -6.32
C VAL A 48 0.21 -4.23 -7.24
N LYS A 49 -0.05 -5.54 -7.11
CA LYS A 49 -1.18 -6.22 -7.76
C LYS A 49 -2.07 -6.82 -6.68
N VAL A 50 -3.37 -6.54 -6.76
CA VAL A 50 -4.37 -7.13 -5.88
C VAL A 50 -5.09 -8.23 -6.64
N SER A 51 -5.06 -9.44 -6.11
CA SER A 51 -5.84 -10.58 -6.60
C SER A 51 -6.80 -11.04 -5.52
N ARG A 52 -8.00 -11.49 -5.92
CA ARG A 52 -8.85 -12.26 -5.00
C ARG A 52 -8.23 -13.64 -4.87
N ALA A 53 -8.00 -14.06 -3.62
CA ALA A 53 -7.73 -15.46 -3.29
C ALA A 53 -9.04 -16.26 -3.35
#